data_AF-A0A6I5WZB6-F1
#
_entry.id   AF-A0A6I5WZB6-F1
#
_cell.length_a   1.000
_cell.length_b   1.000
_cell.length_c   1.000
_cell.angle_alpha   90.00
_cell.angle_beta   90.00
_cell.angle_gamma   90.00
#
_symmetry.space_group_name_H-M   'P 1'
#
loop_
_entity.id
_entity.type
_entity.pdbx_description
1 polymer ?
#
loop_
_entity_poly.entity_id
_entity_poly.type
_entity_poly.pdbx_seq_one_letter_code
_entity_poly.pdbx_strand_id
1 'polypeptide(L)' 'MTRIDPESLATHLEVALACSPPAAIAALNHADRYHRTKATRSLALYLAERLGCFEVTAGPDLAGAHPTLFEEPTRSGR' A
#
# COMPACT_ATOMS: atom_id res chain seq x y z
N MET A 1 -7.99 -3.66 14.17
CA MET A 1 -6.70 -3.41 13.48
C MET A 1 -6.79 -4.03 12.11
N THR A 2 -6.71 -3.23 11.06
CA THR A 2 -6.65 -3.70 9.68
C THR A 2 -5.37 -4.51 9.52
N ARG A 3 -5.49 -5.79 9.12
CA ARG A 3 -4.32 -6.59 8.77
C ARG A 3 -3.93 -6.20 7.35
N ILE A 4 -2.72 -5.66 7.19
CA ILE A 4 -2.12 -5.43 5.89
C ILE A 4 -1.56 -6.76 5.39
N ASP A 5 -1.81 -7.06 4.13
CA ASP A 5 -1.25 -8.21 3.45
C ASP A 5 0.30 -8.11 3.41
N PRO A 6 1.05 -9.18 3.75
CA PRO A 6 2.52 -9.12 3.79
C PRO A 6 3.19 -8.76 2.45
N GLU A 7 2.64 -9.15 1.29
CA GLU A 7 3.21 -8.80 -0.03
C GLU A 7 2.98 -7.32 -0.33
N SER A 8 1.79 -6.82 -0.01
CA SER A 8 1.49 -5.39 -0.08
C SER A 8 2.45 -4.59 0.81
N LEU A 9 2.65 -5.01 2.07
CA LEU A 9 3.60 -4.36 2.97
C LEU A 9 5.03 -4.37 2.43
N ALA A 10 5.49 -5.51 1.88
CA ALA A 10 6.81 -5.64 1.28
C ALA A 10 6.99 -4.64 0.13
N THR A 11 6.00 -4.53 -0.76
CA THR A 11 6.00 -3.58 -1.87
C THR A 11 6.12 -2.13 -1.38
N HIS A 12 5.34 -1.74 -0.36
CA HIS A 12 5.43 -0.39 0.20
C HIS A 12 6.78 -0.12 0.86
N LEU A 13 7.38 -1.12 1.51
CA LEU A 13 8.70 -1.05 2.12
C LEU A 13 9.80 -0.92 1.07
N GLU A 14 9.74 -1.68 -0.02
CA GLU A 14 10.68 -1.58 -1.14
C GLU A 14 10.68 -0.17 -1.73
N VAL A 15 9.50 0.38 -2.04
CA VAL A 15 9.40 1.74 -2.58
C VAL A 15 9.90 2.77 -1.56
N ALA A 16 9.59 2.59 -0.27
CA ALA A 16 10.07 3.51 0.76
C ALA A 16 11.60 3.51 0.86
N LEU A 17 12.24 2.34 0.76
CA LEU A 17 13.69 2.24 0.73
C LEU A 17 14.29 2.79 -0.57
N ALA A 18 13.69 2.51 -1.73
CA ALA A 18 14.16 2.99 -3.02
C ALA A 18 14.11 4.51 -3.15
N CYS A 19 13.12 5.16 -2.53
CA CYS A 19 12.98 6.62 -2.50
C CYS A 19 13.75 7.28 -1.35
N SER A 20 14.34 6.51 -0.44
CA SER A 20 15.05 7.07 0.71
C SER A 20 16.40 7.65 0.31
N PRO A 21 16.82 8.81 0.86
CA PRO A 21 18.16 9.34 0.65
C PRO A 21 19.24 8.33 1.13
N PRO A 22 20.41 8.26 0.47
CA PRO A 22 21.51 7.38 0.89
C PRO A 22 21.91 7.57 2.36
N ALA A 23 21.85 8.81 2.87
CA ALA A 23 22.13 9.12 4.27
C ALA A 23 21.13 8.46 5.24
N ALA A 24 19.86 8.32 4.85
CA ALA A 24 18.85 7.63 5.66
C ALA A 24 19.12 6.12 5.70
N ILE A 25 19.49 5.52 4.56
CA ILE A 25 19.87 4.11 4.48
C ILE A 25 21.15 3.83 5.29
N ALA A 26 22.15 4.72 5.22
CA ALA A 26 23.35 4.62 6.04
C ALA A 26 23.02 4.71 7.53
N ALA A 27 22.09 5.58 7.94
CA ALA A 27 21.67 5.73 9.32
C ALA A 27 20.97 4.47 9.88
N LEU A 28 20.30 3.66 9.04
CA LEU A 28 19.73 2.37 9.46
C LEU A 28 20.81 1.34 9.82
N ASN A 29 22.00 1.45 9.22
CA ASN A 29 23.15 0.58 9.49
C ASN A 29 24.14 1.19 10.50
N HIS A 30 23.78 2.29 11.16
CA HIS A 30 24.67 2.99 12.07
C HIS A 30 24.99 2.14 13.32
N ALA A 31 26.25 2.18 13.77
CA ALA A 31 26.71 1.43 14.94
C ALA A 31 26.03 1.90 16.24
N ASP A 32 25.85 3.21 16.37
CA ASP A 32 25.07 3.81 17.47
C ASP A 32 23.58 3.47 17.35
N ARG A 33 23.06 2.82 18.40
CA ARG A 33 21.65 2.46 18.57
C ARG A 33 20.74 3.68 18.48
N TYR A 34 21.13 4.83 19.03
CA TYR A 34 20.30 6.03 19.00
C TYR A 34 20.03 6.47 17.57
N HIS A 35 21.08 6.58 16.75
CA HIS A 35 20.97 6.96 15.35
C HIS A 35 20.16 5.95 14.54
N ARG A 36 20.40 4.66 14.75
CA ARG A 36 19.63 3.60 14.11
C ARG A 36 18.15 3.66 14.47
N THR A 37 17.81 3.76 15.77
CA THR A 37 16.42 3.85 16.22
C THR A 37 15.72 5.10 15.68
N LYS A 38 16.42 6.24 15.62
CA LYS A 38 15.88 7.45 15.01
C LYS A 38 15.56 7.23 13.53
N ALA A 39 16.48 6.64 12.77
CA ALA A 39 16.27 6.32 11.36
C ALA A 39 15.11 5.34 11.14
N THR A 40 15.04 4.27 11.95
CA THR A 40 13.93 3.30 11.91
C THR A 40 12.59 3.97 12.17
N ARG A 41 12.51 4.88 13.16
CA ARG A 41 11.27 5.61 13.46
C ARG A 41 10.85 6.52 12.32
N SER A 42 11.79 7.24 11.71
CA SER A 42 11.50 8.08 10.54
C SER A 42 10.98 7.26 9.37
N LEU A 43 11.60 6.11 9.08
CA LEU A 43 11.14 5.20 8.03
C LEU A 43 9.73 4.66 8.33
N ALA A 44 9.47 4.26 9.58
CA ALA A 44 8.17 3.78 10.00
C ALA A 44 7.07 4.84 9.88
N LEU A 45 7.37 6.11 10.21
CA LEU A 45 6.44 7.22 10.04
C LEU A 45 6.13 7.46 8.56
N TYR A 46 7.16 7.52 7.72
CA TYR A 46 6.96 7.67 6.27
C TYR A 46 6.15 6.51 5.68
N LEU A 47 6.40 5.27 6.12
CA LEU A 47 5.63 4.11 5.69
C LEU A 47 4.18 4.19 6.17
N ALA A 48 3.94 4.64 7.40
CA ALA A 48 2.61 4.84 7.94
C ALA A 48 1.84 5.95 7.21
N GLU A 49 2.50 7.05 6.86
CA GLU A 49 1.92 8.10 6.01
C GLU A 49 1.57 7.54 4.63
N ARG A 50 2.50 6.81 4.00
CA ARG A 50 2.28 6.16 2.70
C ARG A 50 1.06 5.25 2.77
N LEU A 51 1.01 4.34 3.73
CA LEU A 51 -0.10 3.41 3.93
C LEU A 51 -1.41 4.11 4.34
N GLY A 52 -1.34 5.23 5.07
CA GLY A 52 -2.50 6.03 5.46
C GLY A 52 -3.07 6.86 4.30
N CYS A 53 -2.25 7.24 3.33
CA CYS A 53 -2.72 7.78 2.05
C CYS A 53 -3.42 6.72 1.19
N PHE A 54 -3.09 5.44 1.40
CA PHE A 54 -3.84 4.30 0.88
C PHE A 54 -4.81 3.79 1.93
N GLU A 55 -5.66 4.66 2.48
CA GLU A 55 -6.85 4.20 3.19
C GLU A 55 -7.44 3.09 2.33
N VAL A 56 -7.37 1.86 2.88
CA VAL A 56 -7.89 0.67 2.24
C VAL A 56 -9.38 0.95 2.17
N THR A 57 -9.81 1.61 1.09
CA THR A 57 -11.04 1.23 0.44
C THR A 57 -10.89 -0.27 0.38
N ALA A 58 -11.60 -0.98 1.25
CA ALA A 58 -12.10 -2.28 0.86
C ALA A 58 -12.56 -2.01 -0.56
N GLY A 59 -11.78 -2.50 -1.55
CA GLY A 59 -12.09 -2.25 -2.95
C GLY A 59 -13.58 -2.50 -3.08
N PRO A 60 -14.33 -1.67 -3.84
CA PRO A 60 -15.78 -1.85 -3.93
C PRO A 60 -16.00 -3.34 -4.05
N ASP A 61 -16.68 -3.90 -3.05
CA ASP A 61 -16.93 -5.33 -2.97
C ASP A 61 -17.19 -5.74 -4.40
N LEU A 62 -16.36 -6.61 -4.99
CA LEU A 62 -16.57 -7.07 -6.37
C LEU A 62 -17.83 -7.95 -6.40
N ALA A 63 -18.87 -7.57 -5.67
CA ALA A 63 -20.27 -7.84 -5.87
C ALA A 63 -20.65 -7.35 -7.26
N GLY A 64 -20.35 -8.18 -8.25
CA GLY A 64 -21.30 -8.47 -9.31
C GLY A 64 -21.73 -7.31 -10.19
N ALA A 65 -20.79 -6.53 -10.73
CA ALA A 65 -21.12 -5.61 -11.80
C ALA A 65 -20.06 -5.64 -12.90
N HIS A 66 -19.92 -6.80 -13.55
CA HIS A 66 -19.73 -6.75 -15.00
C HIS A 66 -21.05 -6.22 -15.58
N PRO A 67 -21.12 -4.98 -16.12
CA PRO A 67 -22.15 -4.71 -17.10
C PRO A 67 -21.83 -5.64 -18.27
N THR A 68 -22.64 -6.67 -18.44
CA THR A 68 -22.71 -7.44 -19.68
C THR A 68 -22.73 -6.42 -20.82
N LEU A 69 -21.62 -6.31 -21.54
CA LEU A 69 -21.41 -5.40 -22.67
C LEU A 69 -22.13 -5.91 -23.94
N PHE A 70 -23.27 -6.56 -23.73
CA PHE A 70 -24.19 -7.01 -24.75
C PHE A 70 -25.59 -6.65 -24.25
N GLU A 71 -26.11 -5.55 -24.78
CA GLU A 71 -27.52 -5.21 -24.71
C GLU A 71 -28.34 -6.40 -25.26
N GLU A 72 -29.17 -7.02 -24.42
CA GLU A 72 -30.39 -7.63 -24.91
C GLU A 72 -31.52 -6.60 -24.86
N PRO A 73 -32.07 -6.25 -26.01
CA PRO A 73 -33.51 -6.02 -26.10
C PRO A 73 -34.03 -6.70 -27.39
N THR A 74 -35.12 -7.46 -27.45
CA THR A 74 -36.38 -7.38 -26.72
C THR A 74 -37.15 -8.69 -26.88
N ARG A 75 -37.85 -9.09 -25.83
CA ARG A 75 -39.05 -9.93 -25.91
C ARG A 75 -40.08 -9.30 -26.87
N SER A 76 -40.40 -9.97 -27.97
CA SER A 76 -41.62 -9.72 -28.75
C SER A 76 -42.35 -11.04 -28.92
N GLY A 77 -43.51 -11.16 -28.27
CA GLY A 77 -44.37 -12.32 -28.37
C GLY A 77 -45.12 -12.38 -29.69
N ARG A 78 -45.24 -13.59 -30.23
CA ARG A 78 -46.48 -14.16 -30.76
C ARG A 78 -46.37 -15.67 -30.82
#